data_AF-A0A3S1QKY8-F1
#
_entry.id   AF-A0A3S1QKY8-F1
#
_cell.length_a   1.000
_cell.length_b   1.000
_cell.length_c   1.000
_cell.angle_alpha   90.00
_cell.angle_beta   90.00
_cell.angle_gamma   90.00
#
_symmetry.space_group_name_H-M   'P 1'
#
loop_
_entity.id
_entity.type
_entity.pdbx_description
1 polymer ?
#
loop_
_entity_poly.entity_id
_entity_poly.type
_entity_poly.pdbx_seq_one_letter_code
_entity_poly.pdbx_strand_id
1 'polypeptide(L)'
;MKTLLPLVAVALLAGAPAAFAQSNDTNTDAVGPMVTDNKVDTQTFVTTVPNANIFEIESSRLAEEKSASADVKAFAADMIKDHTKA
;
A
#
# COMPACT_ATOMS: atom_id res chain seq x y z
N MET A 1 -19.52 -28.55 35.80
CA MET A 1 -19.92 -27.73 36.96
C MET A 1 -19.64 -26.29 36.58
N LYS A 2 -20.68 -25.46 36.49
CA LYS A 2 -20.57 -24.04 36.13
C LYS A 2 -20.41 -23.25 37.42
N THR A 3 -19.32 -22.51 37.59
CA THR A 3 -19.16 -21.55 38.68
C THR A 3 -19.20 -20.13 38.11
N LEU A 4 -20.15 -19.37 38.63
CA LEU A 4 -20.50 -17.99 38.29
C LEU A 4 -19.70 -17.00 39.17
N LEU A 5 -19.55 -15.77 38.63
CA LEU A 5 -18.99 -14.53 39.20
C LEU A 5 -19.56 -14.09 40.58
N PRO A 6 -18.86 -13.20 41.32
CA PRO A 6 -19.20 -11.76 41.32
C PRO A 6 -17.95 -10.83 41.35
N LEU A 7 -17.83 -9.83 40.47
CA LEU A 7 -18.28 -8.43 40.60
C LEU A 7 -17.60 -7.63 41.75
N VAL A 8 -16.61 -6.79 41.40
CA VAL A 8 -16.29 -5.56 42.15
C VAL A 8 -16.14 -4.44 41.12
N ALA A 9 -17.12 -3.54 41.12
CA ALA A 9 -17.07 -2.26 40.45
C ALA A 9 -16.92 -1.18 41.53
N VAL A 10 -15.87 -0.36 41.47
CA VAL A 10 -15.91 1.01 41.98
C VAL A 10 -15.02 1.87 41.08
N ALA A 11 -15.67 2.78 40.37
CA ALA A 11 -15.06 3.86 39.62
C ALA A 11 -14.64 4.99 40.56
N LEU A 12 -13.48 5.61 40.32
CA LEU A 12 -13.24 7.01 40.67
C LEU A 12 -12.49 7.71 39.52
N LEU A 13 -13.28 8.51 38.79
CA LEU A 13 -12.88 9.67 38.00
C LEU A 13 -12.01 10.61 38.84
N ALA A 14 -10.87 11.06 38.29
CA ALA A 14 -10.49 12.47 38.20
C ALA A 14 -9.05 12.65 37.71
N GLY A 15 -8.84 13.45 36.67
CA GLY A 15 -7.61 14.23 36.53
C GLY A 15 -6.57 13.75 35.51
N ALA A 16 -6.98 13.36 34.30
CA ALA A 16 -6.07 13.49 33.16
C ALA A 16 -5.94 14.98 32.82
N PRO A 17 -4.73 15.58 32.73
CA PRO A 17 -4.57 16.80 31.98
C PRO A 17 -4.62 16.46 30.49
N ALA A 18 -5.84 16.30 29.97
CA ALA A 18 -6.14 16.33 28.54
C ALA A 18 -6.09 17.78 28.02
N ALA A 19 -5.01 18.51 28.32
CA ALA A 19 -4.93 19.95 28.11
C ALA A 19 -3.92 20.39 27.02
N PHE A 20 -3.30 19.47 26.27
CA PHE A 20 -2.33 19.86 25.23
C PHE A 20 -2.50 19.18 23.86
N ALA A 21 -3.61 18.48 23.60
CA ALA A 21 -3.84 17.83 22.30
C ALA A 21 -4.73 18.63 21.34
N GLN A 22 -5.19 19.83 21.70
CA GLN A 22 -6.06 20.64 20.85
C GLN A 22 -5.33 21.91 20.39
N SER A 23 -4.46 21.78 19.40
CA SER A 23 -4.28 22.88 18.46
C SER A 23 -5.53 22.90 17.59
N ASN A 24 -6.37 23.90 17.83
CA ASN A 24 -7.59 24.18 17.09
C ASN A 24 -7.27 24.41 15.61
N ASP A 25 -7.38 23.39 14.77
CA ASP A 25 -7.55 23.60 13.33
C ASP A 25 -9.04 23.82 13.07
N THR A 26 -9.53 24.98 13.52
CA THR A 26 -10.88 25.44 13.25
C THR A 26 -10.92 25.97 11.82
N ASN A 27 -10.84 25.08 10.85
CA ASN A 27 -11.30 25.39 9.51
C ASN A 27 -11.95 24.14 8.89
N THR A 28 -13.25 24.01 9.11
CA THR A 28 -14.11 23.00 8.48
C THR A 28 -14.27 23.21 6.97
N ASP A 29 -13.61 24.22 6.38
CA ASP A 29 -13.50 24.45 4.93
C ASP A 29 -12.05 24.29 4.40
N ALA A 30 -11.07 23.94 5.24
CA ALA A 30 -9.69 23.69 4.82
C ALA A 30 -9.44 22.22 4.45
N VAL A 31 -10.23 21.66 3.53
CA VAL A 31 -9.69 20.60 2.67
C VAL A 31 -8.84 21.29 1.61
N GLY A 32 -7.72 21.90 2.04
CA GLY A 32 -6.70 22.39 1.13
C GLY A 32 -6.24 21.23 0.24
N PRO A 33 -5.85 21.47 -1.03
CA PRO A 33 -5.34 20.40 -1.87
C PRO A 33 -4.25 19.67 -1.10
N MET A 34 -4.40 18.36 -0.92
CA MET A 34 -3.30 17.51 -0.49
C MET A 34 -2.23 17.64 -1.58
N VAL A 35 -1.27 18.55 -1.38
CA VAL A 35 -0.17 18.80 -2.32
C VAL A 35 0.77 17.59 -2.24
N THR A 36 0.41 16.48 -2.89
CA THR A 36 0.91 16.08 -4.22
C THR A 36 2.42 16.17 -4.49
N ASP A 37 3.29 16.33 -3.49
CA ASP A 37 4.75 16.48 -3.75
C ASP A 37 5.45 15.19 -4.25
N ASN A 38 4.77 14.04 -4.23
CA ASN A 38 5.30 12.75 -4.70
C ASN A 38 4.69 12.28 -6.04
N LYS A 39 4.02 13.13 -6.83
CA LYS A 39 3.48 12.68 -8.12
C LYS A 39 4.58 12.61 -9.18
N VAL A 40 4.68 11.45 -9.82
CA VAL A 40 5.40 11.31 -11.09
C VAL A 40 4.67 12.16 -12.12
N ASP A 41 5.38 13.09 -12.75
CA ASP A 41 4.78 13.91 -13.80
C ASP A 41 4.44 13.06 -15.03
N THR A 42 3.51 13.53 -15.84
CA THR A 42 3.02 12.77 -17.00
C THR A 42 4.14 12.41 -17.96
N GLN A 43 5.13 13.27 -18.18
CA GLN A 43 6.22 13.00 -19.12
C GLN A 43 7.15 11.92 -18.61
N THR A 44 7.49 11.97 -17.32
CA THR A 44 8.25 10.89 -16.68
C THR A 44 7.46 9.58 -16.75
N PHE A 45 6.16 9.59 -16.47
CA PHE A 45 5.33 8.38 -16.52
C PHE A 45 5.31 7.74 -17.92
N VAL A 46 4.97 8.52 -18.96
CA VAL A 46 4.86 7.99 -20.33
C VAL A 46 6.20 7.57 -20.93
N THR A 47 7.31 8.06 -20.38
CA THR A 47 8.66 7.65 -20.79
C THR A 47 9.12 6.40 -20.03
N THR A 48 8.90 6.34 -18.71
CA THR A 48 9.45 5.28 -17.87
C THR A 48 8.65 3.98 -17.97
N VAL A 49 7.33 4.05 -17.95
CA VAL A 49 6.47 2.84 -17.84
C VAL A 49 6.60 1.91 -19.05
N PRO A 50 6.60 2.39 -20.32
CA PRO A 50 6.79 1.50 -21.46
C PRO A 50 8.15 0.79 -21.46
N ASN A 51 9.21 1.48 -21.02
CA ASN A 51 10.54 0.89 -20.91
C ASN A 51 10.62 -0.17 -19.80
N ALA A 52 9.96 0.09 -18.66
CA ALA A 52 9.83 -0.89 -17.59
C ALA A 52 9.05 -2.13 -18.06
N ASN A 53 7.95 -1.93 -18.80
CA ASN A 53 7.15 -3.03 -19.36
C ASN A 53 7.98 -3.91 -20.31
N ILE A 54 8.79 -3.31 -21.20
CA ILE A 54 9.70 -4.06 -22.07
C ILE A 54 10.72 -4.85 -21.25
N PHE A 55 11.33 -4.22 -20.24
CA PHE A 55 12.28 -4.91 -19.36
C PHE A 55 11.64 -6.11 -18.65
N GLU A 56 10.42 -5.97 -18.14
CA GLU A 56 9.68 -7.05 -17.48
C GLU A 56 9.38 -8.21 -18.45
N ILE A 57 9.05 -7.90 -19.70
CA ILE A 57 8.85 -8.92 -20.75
C ILE A 57 10.17 -9.64 -21.05
N GLU A 58 11.27 -8.93 -21.32
CA GLU A 58 12.53 -9.57 -21.70
C GLU A 58 13.15 -10.37 -20.55
N SER A 59 13.07 -9.85 -19.33
CA SER A 59 13.54 -10.58 -18.14
C SER A 59 12.69 -11.83 -17.88
N SER A 60 11.38 -11.77 -18.11
CA SER A 60 10.50 -12.94 -18.03
C SER A 60 10.85 -13.98 -19.10
N ARG A 61 11.12 -13.58 -20.34
CA ARG A 61 11.58 -14.52 -21.39
C ARG A 61 12.87 -15.23 -20.99
N LEU A 62 13.82 -14.50 -20.42
CA LEU A 62 15.05 -15.10 -19.91
C LEU A 62 14.77 -16.09 -18.78
N ALA A 63 13.87 -15.77 -17.85
CA ALA A 63 13.47 -16.66 -16.77
C ALA A 63 12.76 -17.93 -17.29
N GLU A 64 11.86 -17.79 -18.25
CA GLU A 64 11.18 -18.90 -18.92
C GLU A 64 12.19 -19.84 -19.60
N GLU A 65 13.20 -19.28 -20.28
CA GLU A 65 14.22 -20.07 -20.95
C GLU A 65 15.16 -20.76 -19.95
N LYS A 66 15.70 -20.02 -18.98
CA LYS A 66 16.87 -20.44 -18.17
C LYS A 66 16.54 -21.03 -16.81
N SER A 67 15.36 -20.78 -16.25
CA SER A 67 15.04 -21.27 -14.91
C SER A 67 15.01 -22.81 -14.86
N ALA A 68 15.47 -23.40 -13.76
CA ALA A 68 15.29 -24.83 -13.49
C ALA A 68 13.96 -25.13 -12.78
N SER A 69 13.27 -24.11 -12.26
CA SER A 69 12.00 -24.26 -11.54
C SER A 69 10.82 -24.17 -12.50
N ALA A 70 9.97 -25.20 -12.50
CA ALA A 70 8.75 -25.24 -13.30
C ALA A 70 7.79 -24.08 -12.94
N ASP A 71 7.66 -23.78 -11.65
CA ASP A 71 6.78 -22.69 -11.18
C ASP A 71 7.25 -21.33 -11.67
N VAL A 72 8.58 -21.10 -11.68
CA VAL A 72 9.16 -19.85 -12.18
C VAL A 72 8.93 -19.71 -13.69
N LYS A 73 9.01 -20.81 -14.46
CA LYS A 73 8.70 -20.78 -15.90
C LYS A 73 7.23 -20.47 -16.15
N ALA A 74 6.32 -21.09 -15.38
CA ALA A 74 4.89 -20.84 -15.50
C ALA A 74 4.56 -19.37 -15.19
N PHE A 75 5.11 -18.84 -14.10
CA PHE A 75 4.94 -17.43 -13.75
C PHE A 75 5.52 -16.49 -14.82
N ALA A 76 6.69 -16.80 -15.37
CA ALA A 76 7.28 -16.02 -16.46
C ALA A 76 6.40 -16.00 -17.71
N ALA A 77 5.78 -17.13 -18.08
CA ALA A 77 4.85 -17.19 -19.20
C ALA A 77 3.60 -16.31 -18.98
N ASP A 78 3.06 -16.29 -17.76
CA ASP A 78 1.95 -15.40 -17.39
C ASP A 78 2.36 -13.92 -17.46
N MET A 79 3.54 -13.57 -16.94
CA MET A 79 4.09 -12.21 -17.03
C MET A 79 4.22 -11.75 -18.48
N ILE A 80 4.79 -12.57 -19.37
CA ILE A 80 4.90 -12.24 -20.80
C ILE A 80 3.51 -11.99 -21.39
N LYS A 81 2.55 -12.89 -21.12
CA LYS A 81 1.20 -12.80 -21.67
C LYS A 81 0.47 -11.53 -21.23
N ASP A 82 0.60 -11.13 -19.98
CA ASP A 82 -0.16 -9.99 -19.46
C ASP A 82 0.51 -8.65 -19.78
N HIS A 83 1.83 -8.55 -19.67
CA HIS A 83 2.58 -7.34 -20.03
C HIS A 83 2.59 -7.07 -21.54
N THR A 84 2.43 -8.09 -22.39
CA THR A 84 2.31 -7.90 -23.85
C THR A 84 0.97 -7.26 -24.25
N LYS A 85 -0.07 -7.31 -23.40
CA LYS A 85 -1.39 -6.70 -23.67
C LYS A 85 -1.51 -5.25 -23.19
N ALA A 86 -0.55 -4.78 -22.40
CA ALA A 86 -0.54 -3.45 -21.79
C ALA A 86 -0.34 -2.32 -22.81
#